data_AF-A0A9P0G5M0-F1
#
_entry.id   AF-A0A9P0G5M0-F1
#
_cell.length_a   1.000
_cell.length_b   1.000
_cell.length_c   1.000
_cell.angle_alpha   90.00
_cell.angle_beta   90.00
_cell.angle_gamma   90.00
#
_symmetry.space_group_name_H-M   'P 1'
#
loop_
_entity.id
_entity.type
_entity.pdbx_description
1 polymer ?
#
loop_
_entity_poly.entity_id
_entity_poly.type
_entity_poly.pdbx_seq_one_letter_code
_entity_poly.pdbx_strand_id
1 'polypeptide(L)'
;MFPLGKIRILKHIIKNLDKYVLKIKIDYGYDDATATFVTFRECILLHKEIIKYIDDYNLVLSNVSLMDYLQSSLELATIILQINSGNSFYTLFFVATCATCIICRTFIFYWYADQLTLEASDIARALFESNWYEQTKVVKQMVSIMLMRCNREVALYIGPFDKMSLRTFLAVIKGTYSFVAMLHTLS
;
A
#
# COMPACT_ATOMS: atom_id res chain seq x y z
N MET A 1 6.43 2.01 6.32
CA MET A 1 7.35 2.78 5.43
C MET A 1 8.35 1.90 4.67
N PHE A 2 8.92 0.87 5.30
CA PHE A 2 9.85 -0.11 4.71
C PHE A 2 9.47 -0.74 3.35
N PRO A 3 8.22 -1.22 3.12
CA PRO A 3 7.90 -1.95 1.88
C PRO A 3 7.82 -1.03 0.65
N LEU A 4 7.31 0.20 0.80
CA LEU A 4 7.29 1.20 -0.28
C LEU A 4 8.72 1.61 -0.71
N GLY A 5 9.67 1.67 0.23
CA GLY A 5 11.08 1.86 -0.10
C GLY A 5 11.64 0.71 -0.93
N LYS A 6 11.38 -0.54 -0.52
CA LYS A 6 11.80 -1.73 -1.27
C LYS A 6 11.17 -1.81 -2.67
N ILE A 7 9.90 -1.42 -2.82
CA ILE A 7 9.22 -1.36 -4.12
C ILE A 7 9.86 -0.30 -5.03
N ARG A 8 10.18 0.89 -4.51
CA ARG A 8 10.87 1.93 -5.29
C ARG A 8 12.26 1.49 -5.72
N ILE A 9 13.00 0.82 -4.84
CA ILE A 9 14.31 0.24 -5.16
C ILE A 9 14.15 -0.82 -6.26
N LEU A 10 13.20 -1.74 -6.12
CA LEU A 10 12.92 -2.77 -7.12
C LEU A 10 12.57 -2.16 -8.48
N LYS A 11 11.71 -1.14 -8.51
CA LYS A 11 11.35 -0.39 -9.72
C LYS A 11 12.56 0.31 -10.33
N HIS A 12 13.42 0.90 -9.50
CA HIS A 12 14.64 1.55 -9.96
C HIS A 12 15.66 0.55 -10.54
N ILE A 13 15.76 -0.65 -9.95
CA ILE A 13 16.60 -1.75 -10.46
C ILE A 13 16.06 -2.25 -11.79
N ILE A 14 14.75 -2.50 -11.90
CA ILE A 14 14.12 -2.97 -13.15
C ILE A 14 14.27 -1.93 -14.26
N LYS A 15 14.12 -0.64 -13.97
CA LYS A 15 14.28 0.43 -14.96
C LYS A 15 15.73 0.63 -15.42
N ASN A 16 16.70 0.31 -14.56
CA ASN A 16 18.13 0.44 -14.85
C ASN A 16 18.81 -0.92 -14.98
N LEU A 17 18.08 -1.94 -15.44
CA LEU A 17 18.52 -3.33 -15.44
C LEU A 17 19.87 -3.49 -16.16
N ASP A 18 20.03 -2.88 -17.34
CA ASP A 18 21.27 -2.93 -18.13
C ASP A 18 22.48 -2.38 -17.37
N LYS A 19 22.29 -1.30 -16.59
CA LYS A 19 23.34 -0.72 -15.75
C LYS A 19 23.71 -1.62 -14.58
N TYR A 20 22.74 -2.31 -13.97
CA TYR A 20 22.99 -3.24 -12.85
C TYR A 20 23.68 -4.52 -13.33
N VAL A 21 23.26 -5.06 -14.48
CA VAL A 21 23.91 -6.19 -15.13
C VAL A 21 25.36 -5.85 -15.49
N LEU A 22 25.61 -4.68 -16.08
CA LEU A 22 26.95 -4.18 -16.36
C LEU A 22 27.78 -3.98 -15.09
N LYS A 23 27.19 -3.46 -14.01
CA LYS A 23 27.89 -3.27 -12.74
C LYS A 23 28.32 -4.61 -12.14
N ILE A 24 27.44 -5.61 -12.08
CA ILE A 24 27.76 -6.95 -11.57
C ILE A 24 28.80 -7.65 -12.45
N LYS A 25 28.74 -7.45 -13.76
CA LYS A 25 29.74 -7.95 -14.72
C LYS A 25 31.14 -7.39 -14.43
N ILE A 26 31.23 -6.09 -14.16
CA ILE A 26 32.51 -5.40 -13.87
C ILE A 26 33.04 -5.74 -12.48
N ASP A 27 32.17 -5.82 -11.47
CA ASP A 27 32.58 -5.97 -10.06
C ASP A 27 33.02 -7.39 -9.70
N TYR A 28 32.46 -8.41 -10.39
CA TYR A 28 32.71 -9.83 -10.10
C TYR A 28 33.29 -10.63 -11.28
N GLY A 29 33.44 -10.04 -12.47
CA GLY A 29 34.01 -10.72 -13.64
C GLY A 29 33.16 -11.86 -14.21
N TYR A 30 31.86 -11.87 -13.93
CA TYR A 30 30.94 -12.92 -14.41
C TYR A 30 30.61 -12.79 -15.90
N ASP A 31 30.31 -13.94 -16.52
CA ASP A 31 29.73 -14.00 -17.86
C ASP A 31 28.37 -13.28 -17.92
N ASP A 32 28.03 -12.75 -19.10
CA ASP A 32 26.85 -11.91 -19.35
C ASP A 32 25.53 -12.60 -18.94
N ALA A 33 25.45 -13.90 -19.21
CA ALA A 33 24.32 -14.74 -18.83
C ALA A 33 24.19 -14.91 -17.31
N THR A 34 25.31 -14.96 -16.59
CA THR A 34 25.34 -15.18 -15.13
C THR A 34 24.99 -13.90 -14.38
N ALA A 35 25.54 -12.75 -14.81
CA ALA A 35 25.21 -11.45 -14.23
C ALA A 35 23.71 -11.13 -14.36
N THR A 36 23.12 -11.44 -15.51
CA THR A 36 21.69 -11.25 -15.76
C THR A 36 20.84 -12.16 -14.87
N PHE A 37 21.21 -13.44 -14.75
CA PHE A 37 20.53 -14.38 -13.88
C PHE A 37 20.52 -13.94 -12.40
N VAL A 38 21.66 -13.47 -11.88
CA VAL A 38 21.77 -13.00 -10.49
C VAL A 38 20.87 -11.79 -10.25
N THR A 39 20.87 -10.83 -11.17
CA THR A 39 20.03 -9.62 -11.07
C THR A 39 18.54 -9.97 -11.03
N PHE A 40 18.08 -10.84 -11.93
CA PHE A 40 16.68 -11.27 -11.94
C PHE A 40 16.31 -12.09 -10.70
N ARG A 41 17.23 -12.90 -10.18
CA ARG A 41 17.02 -13.63 -8.93
C ARG A 41 16.82 -12.69 -7.74
N GLU A 42 17.62 -11.62 -7.64
CA GLU A 42 17.43 -10.60 -6.59
C GLU A 42 16.09 -9.89 -6.72
N CYS A 43 15.68 -9.51 -7.93
CA CYS A 43 14.35 -8.93 -8.18
C CYS A 43 13.22 -9.84 -7.68
N ILE A 44 13.31 -11.14 -7.93
CA ILE A 44 12.32 -12.13 -7.48
C ILE A 44 12.32 -12.27 -5.95
N LEU A 45 13.50 -12.26 -5.32
CA LEU A 45 13.61 -12.33 -3.85
C LEU A 45 12.98 -11.09 -3.21
N LEU A 46 13.27 -9.89 -3.71
CA LEU A 46 12.66 -8.65 -3.25
C LEU A 46 11.14 -8.65 -3.40
N HIS A 47 10.63 -9.11 -4.55
CA HIS A 47 9.19 -9.21 -4.78
C HIS A 47 8.52 -10.21 -3.82
N LYS A 48 9.16 -11.36 -3.56
CA LYS A 48 8.69 -12.33 -2.55
C LYS A 48 8.64 -11.74 -1.15
N GLU A 49 9.65 -10.97 -0.75
CA GLU A 49 9.65 -10.29 0.56
C GLU A 49 8.52 -9.28 0.69
N ILE A 50 8.23 -8.53 -0.38
CA ILE A 50 7.11 -7.58 -0.41
C ILE A 50 5.77 -8.29 -0.24
N ILE A 51 5.54 -9.38 -1.00
CA ILE A 51 4.31 -10.16 -0.87
C ILE A 51 4.18 -10.71 0.55
N LYS A 52 5.26 -11.30 1.09
CA LYS A 52 5.24 -11.85 2.44
C LYS A 52 4.91 -10.79 3.48
N TYR A 53 5.49 -9.58 3.36
CA TYR A 53 5.17 -8.47 4.25
C TYR A 53 3.69 -8.09 4.19
N ILE A 54 3.09 -8.11 3.00
CA ILE A 54 1.68 -7.74 2.79
C ILE A 54 0.75 -8.84 3.31
N ASP A 55 1.11 -10.10 3.12
CA ASP A 55 0.38 -11.23 3.69
C ASP A 55 0.44 -11.21 5.23
N ASP A 56 1.61 -10.99 5.81
CA ASP A 56 1.80 -10.87 7.27
C ASP A 56 1.01 -9.65 7.82
N TYR A 57 1.02 -8.53 7.10
CA TYR A 57 0.20 -7.36 7.42
C TYR A 57 -1.30 -7.71 7.42
N ASN A 58 -1.78 -8.35 6.34
CA ASN A 58 -3.19 -8.70 6.22
C ASN A 58 -3.63 -9.72 7.27
N LEU A 59 -2.73 -10.60 7.73
CA LEU A 59 -3.05 -11.56 8.78
C LEU A 59 -3.23 -10.89 10.15
N VAL A 60 -2.36 -9.93 10.49
CA VAL A 60 -2.32 -9.33 11.84
C VAL A 60 -3.12 -8.03 11.93
N LEU A 61 -2.94 -7.14 10.96
CA LEU A 61 -3.43 -5.76 11.02
C LEU A 61 -4.77 -5.54 10.32
N SER A 62 -5.25 -6.50 9.52
CA SER A 62 -6.57 -6.40 8.90
C SER A 62 -7.68 -6.23 9.94
N ASN A 63 -7.64 -7.02 11.03
CA ASN A 63 -8.58 -6.90 12.15
C ASN A 63 -8.39 -5.60 12.95
N VAL A 64 -7.14 -5.19 13.18
CA VAL A 64 -6.85 -3.92 13.88
C VAL A 64 -7.43 -2.74 13.10
N SER A 65 -7.32 -2.78 11.78
CA SER A 65 -7.80 -1.71 10.92
C SER A 65 -9.33 -1.61 10.87
N LEU A 66 -10.01 -2.74 11.07
CA LEU A 66 -11.46 -2.77 11.28
C LEU A 66 -11.82 -2.10 12.61
N MET A 67 -11.07 -2.37 13.68
CA MET A 67 -11.28 -1.69 14.97
C MET A 67 -11.05 -0.17 14.84
N ASP A 68 -9.99 0.25 14.15
CA ASP A 68 -9.72 1.68 13.89
C ASP A 68 -10.88 2.34 13.11
N TYR A 69 -11.48 1.61 12.17
CA TYR A 69 -12.65 2.07 11.42
C TYR A 69 -13.88 2.29 12.33
N LEU A 70 -14.16 1.34 13.23
CA LEU A 70 -15.25 1.48 14.20
C LEU A 70 -14.98 2.58 15.23
N GLN A 71 -13.74 2.72 15.67
CA GLN A 71 -13.34 3.79 16.57
C GLN A 71 -13.53 5.16 15.93
N SER A 72 -13.18 5.30 14.64
CA SER A 72 -13.37 6.55 13.91
C SER A 72 -14.85 6.93 13.77
N SER A 73 -15.76 5.95 13.62
CA SER A 73 -17.20 6.24 13.56
C SER A 73 -17.77 6.68 14.91
N LEU A 74 -17.33 6.04 16.00
CA LEU A 74 -17.67 6.42 17.38
C LEU A 74 -17.21 7.84 17.71
N GLU A 75 -15.99 8.21 17.33
CA GLU A 75 -15.44 9.54 17.59
C GLU A 75 -16.22 10.63 16.84
N LEU A 76 -16.67 10.37 15.62
CA LEU A 76 -17.52 11.30 14.89
C LEU A 76 -18.89 11.46 15.56
N ALA A 77 -19.45 10.38 16.13
CA ALA A 77 -20.69 10.46 16.90
C ALA A 77 -20.53 11.32 18.18
N THR A 78 -19.39 11.21 18.88
CA THR A 78 -19.16 12.02 20.09
C THR A 78 -19.02 13.50 19.78
N ILE A 79 -18.39 13.89 18.66
CA ILE A 79 -18.33 15.30 18.22
C ILE A 79 -19.74 15.90 18.09
N ILE A 80 -20.65 15.18 17.46
CA ILE A 80 -22.03 15.65 17.23
C ILE A 80 -22.76 15.84 18.57
N LEU A 81 -22.63 14.88 19.50
CA LEU A 81 -23.25 14.98 20.82
C LEU A 81 -22.72 16.18 21.61
N GLN A 82 -21.41 16.46 21.51
CA GLN A 82 -20.76 17.58 22.20
C GLN A 82 -21.24 18.94 21.67
N ILE A 83 -21.51 19.04 20.35
CA ILE A 83 -22.08 20.25 19.74
C ILE A 83 -23.49 20.52 20.26
N ASN A 84 -24.35 19.49 20.31
CA ASN A 84 -25.74 19.64 20.77
C ASN A 84 -25.86 19.90 22.27
N SER A 85 -24.91 19.41 23.08
CA SER A 85 -24.97 19.53 24.54
C SER A 85 -24.58 20.92 25.06
N GLY A 86 -24.18 21.87 24.18
CA GLY A 86 -23.79 23.22 24.59
C GLY A 86 -22.55 23.24 25.50
N ASN A 87 -21.60 22.32 25.28
CA ASN A 87 -20.43 22.17 26.14
C ASN A 87 -19.44 23.33 26.02
N SER A 88 -18.60 23.49 27.05
CA SER A 88 -17.60 24.56 27.11
C SER A 88 -16.64 24.52 25.91
N PHE A 89 -16.20 25.71 25.47
CA PHE A 89 -15.31 25.87 24.31
C PHE A 89 -14.05 24.99 24.42
N TYR A 90 -13.51 24.80 25.61
CA TYR A 90 -12.34 23.95 25.86
C TYR A 90 -12.57 22.47 25.52
N THR A 91 -13.73 21.92 25.86
CA THR A 91 -14.08 20.53 25.57
C THR A 91 -14.26 20.32 24.07
N LEU A 92 -14.94 21.27 23.40
CA LEU A 92 -15.13 21.26 21.95
C LEU A 92 -13.79 21.35 21.21
N PHE A 93 -12.90 22.23 21.66
CA PHE A 93 -11.55 22.38 21.09
C PHE A 93 -10.70 21.11 21.25
N PHE A 94 -10.73 20.49 22.43
CA PHE A 94 -10.00 19.24 22.70
C PHE A 94 -10.49 18.09 21.81
N VAL A 95 -11.80 17.89 21.73
CA VAL A 95 -12.39 16.83 20.89
C VAL A 95 -12.09 17.08 19.41
N ALA A 96 -12.18 18.33 18.93
CA ALA A 96 -11.88 18.68 17.54
C ALA A 96 -10.39 18.46 17.18
N THR A 97 -9.47 18.73 18.11
CA THR A 97 -8.04 18.49 17.88
C THR A 97 -7.71 17.00 17.86
N CYS A 98 -8.29 16.20 18.76
CA CYS A 98 -8.19 14.74 18.74
C CYS A 98 -8.72 14.15 17.42
N ALA A 99 -9.92 14.54 17.00
CA ALA A 99 -10.53 14.07 15.77
C ALA A 99 -9.68 14.42 14.54
N THR A 100 -9.15 15.65 14.49
CA THR A 100 -8.26 16.07 13.39
C THR A 100 -6.99 15.22 13.36
N CYS A 101 -6.39 14.91 14.52
CA CYS A 101 -5.22 14.06 14.61
C CYS A 101 -5.48 12.64 14.08
N ILE A 102 -6.62 12.05 14.46
CA ILE A 102 -7.01 10.70 14.04
C ILE A 102 -7.34 10.67 12.55
N ILE A 103 -8.08 11.65 12.04
CA ILE A 103 -8.36 11.77 10.60
C ILE A 103 -7.06 11.89 9.80
N CYS A 104 -6.11 12.73 10.23
CA CYS A 104 -4.81 12.86 9.58
C CYS A 104 -4.02 11.54 9.59
N ARG A 105 -3.96 10.85 10.74
CA ARG A 105 -3.29 9.55 10.88
C ARG A 105 -3.89 8.53 9.91
N THR A 106 -5.21 8.39 9.90
CA THR A 106 -5.94 7.42 9.07
C THR A 106 -5.80 7.78 7.58
N PHE A 107 -5.87 9.06 7.23
CA PHE A 107 -5.63 9.52 5.85
C PHE A 107 -4.26 9.12 5.33
N ILE A 108 -3.19 9.40 6.10
CA ILE A 108 -1.82 9.02 5.72
C ILE A 108 -1.72 7.50 5.55
N PHE A 109 -2.37 6.74 6.43
CA PHE A 109 -2.36 5.29 6.38
C PHE A 109 -3.04 4.72 5.14
N TYR A 110 -4.25 5.20 4.81
CA TYR A 110 -4.99 4.78 3.62
C TYR A 110 -4.30 5.24 2.32
N TRP A 111 -3.74 6.44 2.30
CA TRP A 111 -2.95 6.92 1.17
C TRP A 111 -1.70 6.05 0.93
N TYR A 112 -1.04 5.62 2.01
CA TYR A 112 0.09 4.70 1.92
C TYR A 112 -0.31 3.33 1.35
N ALA A 113 -1.44 2.78 1.79
CA ALA A 113 -1.98 1.52 1.28
C ALA A 113 -2.34 1.58 -0.21
N ASP A 114 -2.95 2.69 -0.63
CA ASP A 114 -3.32 2.95 -2.02
C ASP A 114 -2.07 3.06 -2.91
N GLN A 115 -1.08 3.85 -2.49
CA GLN A 115 0.20 3.97 -3.19
C GLN A 115 0.97 2.64 -3.26
N LEU A 116 0.93 1.85 -2.20
CA LEU A 116 1.55 0.52 -2.18
C LEU A 116 0.95 -0.38 -3.27
N THR A 117 -0.37 -0.38 -3.40
CA THR A 117 -1.10 -1.17 -4.40
C THR A 117 -0.79 -0.70 -5.82
N LEU A 118 -0.77 0.62 -6.03
CA LEU A 118 -0.44 1.22 -7.33
C LEU A 118 0.99 0.87 -7.75
N GLU A 119 1.98 1.10 -6.90
CA GLU A 119 3.38 0.80 -7.21
C GLU A 119 3.63 -0.71 -7.37
N ALA A 120 2.90 -1.56 -6.62
CA ALA A 120 2.97 -3.02 -6.81
C ALA A 120 2.48 -3.45 -8.20
N SER A 121 1.40 -2.84 -8.70
CA SER A 121 0.89 -3.10 -10.05
C SER A 121 1.83 -2.62 -11.16
N ASP A 122 2.53 -1.51 -10.93
CA ASP A 122 3.44 -0.91 -11.91
C ASP A 122 4.73 -1.73 -12.08
N ILE A 123 5.13 -2.54 -11.08
CA ILE A 123 6.24 -3.49 -11.22
C ILE A 123 5.97 -4.51 -12.33
N ALA A 124 4.74 -5.01 -12.46
CA ALA A 124 4.39 -5.96 -13.52
C ALA A 124 4.61 -5.34 -14.90
N ARG A 125 4.20 -4.08 -15.05
CA ARG A 125 4.37 -3.30 -16.27
C ARG A 125 5.84 -3.04 -16.59
N ALA A 126 6.61 -2.56 -15.61
CA ALA A 126 8.04 -2.30 -15.79
C ALA A 126 8.82 -3.59 -16.14
N LEU A 127 8.43 -4.72 -15.57
CA LEU A 127 9.02 -6.01 -15.90
C LEU A 127 8.65 -6.45 -17.33
N PHE A 128 7.41 -6.22 -17.76
CA PHE A 128 6.97 -6.51 -19.12
C PHE A 128 7.71 -5.68 -20.17
N GLU A 129 7.92 -4.39 -19.90
CA GLU A 129 8.65 -3.45 -20.77
C GLU A 129 10.17 -3.67 -20.78
N SER A 130 10.71 -4.54 -19.90
CA SER A 130 12.13 -4.88 -19.92
C SER A 130 12.49 -5.76 -21.13
N ASN A 131 13.75 -5.75 -21.58
CA ASN A 131 14.24 -6.60 -22.68
C ASN A 131 14.40 -8.09 -22.28
N TRP A 132 13.49 -8.62 -21.45
CA TRP A 132 13.52 -10.01 -20.96
C TRP A 132 13.37 -11.05 -22.09
N TYR A 133 12.79 -10.67 -23.23
CA TYR A 133 12.61 -11.53 -24.40
C TYR A 133 13.89 -11.79 -25.18
N GLU A 134 14.94 -10.98 -24.99
CA GLU A 134 16.28 -11.20 -25.59
C GLU A 134 17.18 -12.07 -24.70
N GLN A 135 16.73 -12.38 -23.48
CA GLN A 135 17.51 -13.08 -22.47
C GLN A 135 17.51 -14.60 -22.63
N THR A 136 18.35 -15.29 -21.86
CA THR A 136 18.44 -16.76 -21.87
C THR A 136 17.11 -17.43 -21.51
N LYS A 137 16.92 -18.68 -21.96
CA LYS A 137 15.70 -19.47 -21.73
C LYS A 137 15.32 -19.57 -20.24
N VAL A 138 16.33 -19.68 -19.36
CA VAL A 138 16.15 -19.72 -17.91
C VAL A 138 15.56 -18.41 -17.38
N VAL A 139 16.12 -17.27 -17.81
CA VAL A 139 15.63 -15.94 -17.42
C VAL A 139 14.21 -15.70 -17.92
N LYS A 140 13.89 -16.08 -19.17
CA LYS A 140 12.53 -15.97 -19.72
C LYS A 140 11.49 -16.72 -18.87
N GLN A 141 11.83 -17.92 -18.41
CA GLN A 141 10.96 -18.71 -17.54
C GLN A 141 10.77 -18.03 -16.17
N MET A 142 11.84 -17.52 -15.57
CA MET A 142 11.79 -16.81 -14.29
C MET A 142 10.94 -15.54 -14.37
N VAL A 143 11.12 -14.73 -15.41
CA VAL A 143 10.34 -13.52 -15.66
C VAL A 143 8.88 -13.85 -15.91
N SER A 144 8.57 -14.90 -16.68
CA SER A 144 7.17 -15.32 -16.90
C SER A 144 6.46 -15.70 -15.60
N ILE A 145 7.13 -16.45 -14.72
CA ILE A 145 6.59 -16.81 -13.40
C ILE A 145 6.38 -15.55 -12.55
N MET A 146 7.34 -14.63 -12.57
CA MET A 146 7.24 -13.37 -11.84
C MET A 146 6.07 -12.52 -12.37
N LEU A 147 5.90 -12.42 -13.69
CA LEU A 147 4.80 -11.68 -14.31
C LEU A 147 3.43 -12.23 -13.89
N MET A 148 3.28 -13.57 -13.90
CA MET A 148 2.06 -14.22 -13.41
C MET A 148 1.80 -13.92 -11.92
N ARG A 149 2.85 -13.84 -11.10
CA ARG A 149 2.74 -13.52 -9.67
C ARG A 149 2.43 -12.05 -9.43
N CYS A 150 3.05 -11.12 -10.16
CA CYS A 150 2.80 -9.69 -10.08
C CYS A 150 1.39 -9.29 -10.54
N ASN A 151 0.78 -10.08 -11.45
CA ASN A 151 -0.59 -9.87 -11.90
C ASN A 151 -1.64 -10.23 -10.83
N ARG A 152 -1.26 -10.91 -9.75
CA ARG A 152 -2.15 -11.11 -8.60
C ARG A 152 -2.26 -9.79 -7.84
N GLU A 153 -3.48 -9.38 -7.49
CA GLU A 153 -3.71 -8.14 -6.75
C GLU A 153 -2.98 -8.18 -5.40
N VAL A 154 -2.11 -7.19 -5.19
CA VAL A 154 -1.36 -6.98 -3.96
C VAL A 154 -1.95 -5.75 -3.29
N ALA A 155 -2.81 -5.96 -2.30
CA ALA A 155 -3.51 -4.89 -1.59
C ALA A 155 -3.56 -5.17 -0.07
N LEU A 156 -3.71 -4.11 0.71
CA LEU A 156 -4.01 -4.21 2.14
C LEU A 156 -5.53 -4.23 2.33
N TYR A 157 -6.04 -5.06 3.23
CA TYR A 157 -7.47 -5.24 3.44
C TYR A 157 -7.94 -4.74 4.82
N ILE A 158 -9.18 -4.24 4.87
CA ILE A 158 -9.89 -3.83 6.08
C ILE A 158 -10.78 -4.99 6.52
N GLY A 159 -10.27 -5.83 7.41
CA GLY A 159 -10.94 -7.07 7.77
C GLY A 159 -11.27 -7.93 6.53
N PRO A 160 -12.40 -8.66 6.56
CA PRO A 160 -12.91 -9.41 5.41
C PRO A 160 -13.75 -8.56 4.44
N PHE A 161 -13.83 -7.23 4.62
CA PHE A 161 -14.84 -6.41 3.95
C PHE A 161 -14.37 -5.81 2.63
N ASP A 162 -13.35 -4.93 2.68
CA ASP A 162 -12.93 -4.17 1.51
C ASP A 162 -11.43 -3.86 1.56
N LYS A 163 -10.85 -3.49 0.42
CA LYS A 163 -9.44 -3.10 0.33
C LYS A 163 -9.22 -1.68 0.82
N MET A 164 -8.09 -1.46 1.49
CA MET A 164 -7.64 -0.15 1.92
C MET A 164 -7.23 0.70 0.73
N SER A 165 -8.14 1.56 0.31
CA SER A 165 -7.92 2.55 -0.74
C SER A 165 -8.43 3.92 -0.32
N LEU A 166 -7.96 4.96 -1.00
CA LEU A 166 -8.48 6.31 -0.75
C LEU A 166 -10.00 6.39 -1.03
N ARG A 167 -10.52 5.53 -1.90
CA ARG A 167 -11.95 5.42 -2.22
C ARG A 167 -12.76 4.94 -1.02
N THR A 168 -12.30 3.88 -0.35
CA THR A 168 -12.91 3.40 0.90
C THR A 168 -12.89 4.48 1.97
N PHE A 169 -11.77 5.19 2.15
CA PHE A 169 -11.70 6.32 3.09
C PHE A 169 -12.73 7.41 2.78
N LEU A 170 -12.88 7.80 1.52
CA LEU A 170 -13.90 8.77 1.10
C LEU A 170 -15.33 8.24 1.31
N ALA A 171 -15.55 6.94 1.11
CA ALA A 171 -16.84 6.32 1.40
C ALA A 171 -17.18 6.42 2.90
N VAL A 172 -16.19 6.23 3.79
CA VAL A 172 -16.34 6.45 5.23
C VAL A 172 -16.78 7.89 5.51
N ILE A 173 -16.04 8.88 5.00
CA ILE A 173 -16.35 10.29 5.23
C ILE A 173 -17.75 10.63 4.73
N LYS A 174 -18.12 10.17 3.53
CA LYS A 174 -19.47 10.38 2.98
C LYS A 174 -20.54 9.73 3.84
N GLY A 175 -20.30 8.52 4.32
CA GLY A 175 -21.19 7.81 5.24
C GLY A 175 -21.41 8.61 6.53
N THR A 176 -20.31 9.05 7.16
CA THR A 176 -20.40 9.89 8.36
C THR A 176 -21.11 11.21 8.10
N TYR A 177 -20.79 11.91 7.01
CA TYR A 177 -21.45 13.16 6.65
C TYR A 177 -22.97 12.98 6.48
N SER A 178 -23.39 11.90 5.82
CA SER A 178 -24.82 11.57 5.69
C SER A 178 -25.47 11.32 7.05
N PHE A 179 -24.79 10.61 7.96
CA PHE A 179 -25.27 10.39 9.33
C PHE A 179 -25.41 11.71 10.11
N VAL A 180 -24.43 12.60 10.01
CA VAL A 180 -24.45 13.94 10.61
C VAL A 180 -25.62 14.76 10.06
N ALA A 181 -25.79 14.78 8.73
CA ALA A 181 -26.87 15.50 8.07
C ALA A 181 -28.26 14.99 8.48
N MET A 182 -28.42 13.68 8.61
CA MET A 182 -29.66 13.10 9.13
C MET A 182 -29.93 13.53 10.58
N LEU A 183 -28.93 13.45 11.46
CA LEU A 183 -29.07 13.88 12.86
C LEU A 183 -29.43 15.37 12.96
N HIS A 184 -28.80 16.23 12.16
CA HIS A 184 -29.13 17.65 12.12
C HIS A 184 -30.55 17.93 11.61
N THR A 185 -31.10 17.05 10.77
CA THR A 185 -32.49 17.19 10.27
C THR A 185 -33.51 16.68 11.29
N LEU A 186 -33.09 15.85 12.24
CA LEU A 186 -33.91 15.28 13.33
C LEU A 186 -33.89 16.12 14.61
N SER A 187 -32.92 17.03 14.77
CA SER A 187 -32.82 18.00 15.86
C SER A 187 -33.49 19.33 15.48
#